data_AF-A0A0P0EZG7-F1
#
_entry.id   AF-A0A0P0EZG7-F1
#
_cell.length_a   1.000
_cell.length_b   1.000
_cell.length_c   1.000
_cell.angle_alpha   90.00
_cell.angle_beta   90.00
_cell.angle_gamma   90.00
#
_symmetry.space_group_name_H-M   'P 1'
#
loop_
_entity.id
_entity.type
_entity.pdbx_description
1 polymer ?
#
loop_
_entity_poly.entity_id
_entity_poly.type
_entity_poly.pdbx_seq_one_letter_code
_entity_poly.pdbx_strand_id
1 'polypeptide(L)'
;MKNTIIYRMKSRLITLLLLLITVSSVTFAQEAKKEIPLKYGATNEGKRQDPAMQKFRDNRLGAFIHWGLYAIPGGEWNGKVYGGAAEWLKSWAKVPADEWLKLMDQWNPTKFDAKKWAKMAKEMGTKYVKITTKHHEGFCLWPSKYTKYTVANTPYKRDILGELVKAYNDEGIDVHFYFSVMDWSNPDYRYDIKSKEDSIAFSRFLEFTDNQLKELATRYPTVKDFWFDGTWDASVKKNGWWTAHAEQMLKELVPGVAINSRLRADDKGKRHFDSNGRLMGDYESGYERRLPDPVKDLKVTQWDWEACMTIPENQWGYHKDWSLSYVKTPIEVIDRIVHAVSMGGNMVVNFGPQADGDFRPEEKAMATAIGKWMNRYGKAVYACDYAGFEKQDWGYYTRGKNDEVYMVVFNQPYSERLIVKTPKGITVEKATLLTTGEDITVVETTRNEYNVSVPKKNPGEPYVIQLKVRAAKGTKSIYRDALT
;
A
#
# COMPACT_ATOMS: atom_id res chain seq x y z
N MET A 1 15.99 -23.13 -101.13
CA MET A 1 16.21 -21.74 -101.60
C MET A 1 16.61 -20.92 -100.37
N LYS A 2 17.92 -20.75 -100.11
CA LYS A 2 18.71 -19.53 -100.43
C LYS A 2 18.10 -18.25 -99.84
N ASN A 3 18.61 -17.72 -98.73
CA ASN A 3 19.75 -16.79 -98.72
C ASN A 3 20.08 -16.28 -97.30
N THR A 4 21.39 -16.12 -97.07
CA THR A 4 22.09 -15.58 -95.91
C THR A 4 22.57 -14.15 -96.23
N ILE A 5 22.79 -13.29 -95.22
CA ILE A 5 23.77 -12.16 -95.10
C ILE A 5 23.51 -11.54 -93.69
N ILE A 6 24.30 -11.67 -92.61
CA ILE A 6 25.68 -11.26 -92.19
C ILE A 6 25.91 -9.74 -92.03
N TYR A 7 26.19 -9.26 -90.79
CA TYR A 7 27.37 -8.50 -90.30
C TYR A 7 27.08 -7.89 -88.89
N ARG A 8 27.78 -8.27 -87.79
CA ARG A 8 28.96 -7.62 -87.12
C ARG A 8 28.66 -6.21 -86.54
N MET A 9 29.14 -5.72 -85.38
CA MET A 9 30.16 -6.08 -84.38
C MET A 9 30.16 -5.03 -83.23
N LYS A 10 30.67 -5.39 -82.03
CA LYS A 10 31.35 -4.55 -80.99
C LYS A 10 30.49 -3.58 -80.14
N SER A 11 30.79 -3.26 -78.87
CA SER A 11 31.77 -3.66 -77.82
C SER A 11 31.55 -2.72 -76.60
N ARG A 12 31.99 -3.15 -75.39
CA ARG A 12 32.33 -2.35 -74.17
C ARG A 12 31.17 -1.99 -73.24
N LEU A 13 31.28 -1.98 -71.91
CA LEU A 13 32.17 -2.44 -70.82
C LEU A 13 31.41 -2.00 -69.52
N ILE A 14 31.91 -2.34 -68.32
CA ILE A 14 31.52 -1.79 -66.98
C ILE A 14 30.41 -2.58 -66.26
N THR A 15 30.46 -2.98 -64.99
CA THR A 15 31.47 -3.16 -63.93
C THR A 15 30.72 -3.91 -62.81
N LEU A 16 31.30 -4.97 -62.28
CA LEU A 16 30.79 -5.73 -61.13
C LEU A 16 31.06 -4.91 -59.85
N LEU A 17 30.04 -4.47 -59.11
CA LEU A 17 30.22 -3.88 -57.77
C LEU A 17 29.51 -4.77 -56.75
N LEU A 18 30.30 -5.53 -55.99
CA LEU A 18 29.86 -6.19 -54.74
C LEU A 18 29.48 -5.11 -53.73
N LEU A 19 28.23 -5.08 -53.29
CA LEU A 19 27.81 -4.29 -52.14
C LEU A 19 28.08 -5.12 -50.87
N LEU A 20 29.18 -4.81 -50.18
CA LEU A 20 29.37 -5.18 -48.78
C LEU A 20 28.33 -4.44 -47.94
N ILE A 21 27.31 -5.16 -47.46
CA ILE A 21 26.42 -4.65 -46.41
C ILE A 21 27.15 -4.83 -45.08
N THR A 22 27.82 -3.77 -44.64
CA THR A 22 28.27 -3.63 -43.26
C THR A 22 27.04 -3.48 -42.37
N VAL A 23 26.74 -4.51 -41.57
CA VAL A 23 25.75 -4.43 -40.50
C VAL A 23 26.36 -3.55 -39.41
N SER A 24 26.11 -2.24 -39.49
CA SER A 24 26.37 -1.32 -38.39
C SER A 24 25.39 -1.64 -37.28
N SER A 25 25.88 -2.32 -36.24
CA SER A 25 25.19 -2.48 -34.97
C SER A 25 24.94 -1.10 -34.38
N VAL A 26 23.72 -0.59 -34.57
CA VAL A 26 23.22 0.60 -33.87
C VAL A 26 23.00 0.21 -32.41
N THR A 27 24.05 0.33 -31.61
CA THR A 27 23.90 0.41 -30.15
C THR A 27 23.13 1.69 -29.87
N PHE A 28 21.85 1.58 -29.54
CA PHE A 28 21.14 2.63 -28.82
C PHE A 28 21.82 2.75 -27.45
N ALA A 29 22.82 3.62 -27.36
CA ALA A 29 23.28 4.12 -26.08
C ALA A 29 22.10 4.87 -25.48
N GLN A 30 21.48 4.30 -24.46
CA GLN A 30 20.49 4.99 -23.65
C GLN A 30 21.21 6.20 -23.06
N GLU A 31 20.88 7.39 -23.55
CA GLU A 31 21.44 8.65 -23.06
C GLU A 31 21.25 8.65 -21.55
N ALA A 32 22.34 8.56 -20.79
CA ALA A 32 22.28 8.58 -19.33
C ALA A 32 21.60 9.89 -18.95
N LYS A 33 20.34 9.82 -18.48
CA LYS A 33 19.60 11.00 -18.07
C LYS A 33 20.46 11.71 -17.02
N LYS A 34 20.95 12.89 -17.39
CA LYS A 34 21.79 13.70 -16.51
C LYS A 34 20.94 14.05 -15.29
N GLU A 35 21.27 13.45 -14.15
CA GLU A 35 20.54 13.66 -12.91
C GLU A 35 20.59 15.13 -12.52
N ILE A 36 19.45 15.67 -12.11
CA ILE A 36 19.41 17.03 -11.58
C ILE A 36 19.77 17.02 -10.10
N PRO A 37 20.60 17.96 -9.62
CA PRO A 37 20.89 18.06 -8.19
C PRO A 37 19.63 18.49 -7.42
N LEU A 38 19.29 17.73 -6.38
CA LEU A 38 18.16 17.98 -5.48
C LEU A 38 18.67 18.02 -4.04
N LYS A 39 18.22 18.99 -3.25
CA LYS A 39 18.54 19.05 -1.81
C LYS A 39 17.55 18.22 -0.98
N TYR A 40 16.32 18.08 -1.47
CA TYR A 40 15.20 17.49 -0.75
C TYR A 40 14.59 16.29 -1.49
N GLY A 41 15.36 15.65 -2.38
CA GLY A 41 14.97 14.43 -3.11
C GLY A 41 15.02 13.16 -2.27
N ALA A 42 15.15 12.00 -2.93
CA ALA A 42 15.24 10.71 -2.26
C ALA A 42 16.48 10.58 -1.36
N THR A 43 16.32 9.87 -0.24
CA THR A 43 17.36 9.61 0.77
C THR A 43 17.82 8.16 0.78
N ASN A 44 16.89 7.22 0.58
CA ASN A 44 17.19 5.80 0.51
C ASN A 44 17.68 5.39 -0.88
N GLU A 45 18.69 4.53 -0.94
CA GLU A 45 19.08 3.80 -2.14
C GLU A 45 18.55 2.37 -2.03
N GLY A 46 17.50 2.05 -2.82
CA GLY A 46 16.83 0.76 -2.75
C GLY A 46 16.00 0.55 -1.47
N LYS A 47 15.69 -0.72 -1.15
CA LYS A 47 14.90 -1.09 0.03
C LYS A 47 15.74 -1.00 1.30
N ARG A 48 15.18 -0.42 2.35
CA ARG A 48 15.75 -0.52 3.70
C ARG A 48 15.75 -1.98 4.17
N GLN A 49 16.86 -2.43 4.76
CA GLN A 49 17.02 -3.80 5.27
C GLN A 49 17.29 -3.84 6.77
N ASP A 50 17.16 -2.72 7.48
CA ASP A 50 17.21 -2.71 8.94
C ASP A 50 16.05 -3.54 9.54
N PRO A 51 16.19 -4.08 10.75
CA PRO A 51 15.17 -4.95 11.35
C PRO A 51 13.78 -4.31 11.48
N ALA A 52 13.70 -2.99 11.65
CA ALA A 52 12.42 -2.29 11.75
C ALA A 52 11.68 -2.30 10.41
N MET A 53 12.37 -2.02 9.30
CA MET A 53 11.75 -2.13 7.98
C MET A 53 11.44 -3.58 7.60
N GLN A 54 12.29 -4.54 7.97
CA GLN A 54 11.98 -5.96 7.78
C GLN A 54 10.70 -6.36 8.55
N LYS A 55 10.52 -5.87 9.79
CA LYS A 55 9.29 -6.09 10.56
C LYS A 55 8.07 -5.45 9.90
N PHE A 56 8.18 -4.20 9.43
CA PHE A 56 7.13 -3.54 8.66
C PHE A 56 6.72 -4.38 7.44
N ARG A 57 7.69 -4.88 6.68
CA ARG A 57 7.48 -5.72 5.50
C ARG A 57 6.86 -7.06 5.87
N ASP A 58 7.43 -7.76 6.84
CA ASP A 58 7.01 -9.12 7.23
C ASP A 58 5.61 -9.16 7.86
N ASN A 59 5.17 -8.04 8.44
CA ASN A 59 3.82 -7.88 8.96
C ASN A 59 2.74 -8.11 7.89
N ARG A 60 2.95 -7.59 6.68
CA ARG A 60 2.08 -7.66 5.47
C ARG A 60 0.64 -7.15 5.63
N LEU A 61 -0.13 -7.71 6.55
CA LEU A 61 -1.55 -7.41 6.76
C LEU A 61 -1.73 -6.45 7.95
N GLY A 62 -2.37 -5.31 7.68
CA GLY A 62 -2.80 -4.35 8.70
C GLY A 62 -4.28 -3.99 8.63
N ALA A 63 -4.76 -3.28 9.66
CA ALA A 63 -6.04 -2.60 9.65
C ALA A 63 -5.86 -1.08 9.68
N PHE A 64 -6.80 -0.33 9.08
CA PHE A 64 -6.89 1.12 9.20
C PHE A 64 -8.10 1.47 10.06
N ILE A 65 -7.94 2.45 10.96
CA ILE A 65 -9.01 3.05 11.73
C ILE A 65 -9.16 4.51 11.30
N HIS A 66 -10.28 4.84 10.66
CA HIS A 66 -10.72 6.21 10.43
C HIS A 66 -11.82 6.57 11.42
N TRP A 67 -11.43 7.25 12.50
CA TRP A 67 -12.35 7.69 13.54
C TRP A 67 -12.11 9.16 13.91
N GLY A 68 -13.20 9.91 14.02
CA GLY A 68 -13.23 11.36 14.22
C GLY A 68 -14.66 11.86 14.29
N LEU A 69 -14.86 13.17 14.36
CA LEU A 69 -16.17 13.79 14.57
C LEU A 69 -17.16 13.44 13.46
N TYR A 70 -16.67 13.23 12.23
CA TYR A 70 -17.48 12.76 11.09
C TYR A 70 -18.27 11.47 11.35
N ALA A 71 -17.87 10.64 12.32
CA ALA A 71 -18.62 9.43 12.68
C ALA A 71 -19.99 9.75 13.32
N ILE A 72 -20.14 10.93 13.93
CA ILE A 72 -21.39 11.40 14.57
C ILE A 72 -22.49 11.64 13.52
N PRO A 73 -22.31 12.53 12.52
CA PRO A 73 -23.29 12.72 11.46
C PRO A 73 -23.37 11.52 10.50
N GLY A 74 -22.29 10.73 10.38
CA GLY A 74 -22.30 9.48 9.63
C GLY A 74 -22.69 9.63 8.15
N GLY A 75 -22.28 10.73 7.51
CA GLY A 75 -22.62 11.05 6.10
C GLY A 75 -23.92 11.84 5.91
N GLU A 76 -24.63 12.19 6.98
CA GLU A 76 -25.87 12.98 6.92
C GLU A 76 -25.71 14.36 7.57
N TRP A 77 -26.15 15.41 6.89
CA TRP A 77 -26.21 16.76 7.46
C TRP A 77 -27.56 17.39 7.17
N ASN A 78 -28.24 17.92 8.19
CA ASN A 78 -29.55 18.57 8.09
C ASN A 78 -30.60 17.76 7.29
N GLY A 79 -30.70 16.46 7.57
CA GLY A 79 -31.66 15.54 6.93
C GLY A 79 -31.28 15.09 5.52
N LYS A 80 -30.12 15.53 4.98
CA LYS A 80 -29.61 15.10 3.68
C LYS A 80 -28.44 14.15 3.83
N VAL A 81 -28.58 12.96 3.26
CA VAL A 81 -27.48 11.98 3.13
C VAL A 81 -26.63 12.33 1.90
N TYR A 82 -25.31 12.35 2.06
CA TYR A 82 -24.36 12.64 1.00
C TYR A 82 -23.60 11.38 0.61
N GLY A 83 -23.63 10.98 -0.66
CA GLY A 83 -22.94 9.76 -1.14
C GLY A 83 -21.41 9.85 -1.22
N GLY A 84 -20.83 11.04 -1.00
CA GLY A 84 -19.38 11.22 -0.90
C GLY A 84 -18.82 10.58 0.37
N ALA A 85 -17.49 10.48 0.47
CA ALA A 85 -16.84 9.91 1.64
C ALA A 85 -17.21 10.69 2.92
N ALA A 86 -17.66 9.98 3.97
CA ALA A 86 -18.26 10.59 5.15
C ALA A 86 -17.30 11.51 5.92
N GLU A 87 -16.01 11.19 5.95
CA GLU A 87 -14.98 12.01 6.58
C GLU A 87 -14.73 13.35 5.87
N TRP A 88 -15.29 13.52 4.66
CA TRP A 88 -15.31 14.77 3.90
C TRP A 88 -16.65 15.52 3.98
N LEU A 89 -17.61 15.07 4.81
CA LEU A 89 -18.94 15.68 4.92
C LEU A 89 -18.90 17.19 5.20
N LYS A 90 -17.94 17.67 6.00
CA LYS A 90 -17.71 19.11 6.20
C LYS A 90 -17.61 19.88 4.88
N SER A 91 -16.91 19.32 3.90
CA SER A 91 -16.77 19.89 2.55
C SER A 91 -18.07 19.75 1.75
N TRP A 92 -18.65 18.54 1.70
CA TRP A 92 -19.85 18.26 0.91
C TRP A 92 -21.07 19.10 1.33
N ALA A 93 -21.26 19.25 2.63
CA ALA A 93 -22.32 20.04 3.23
C ALA A 93 -21.93 21.51 3.46
N LYS A 94 -20.70 21.91 3.10
CA LYS A 94 -20.16 23.27 3.24
C LYS A 94 -20.28 23.83 4.66
N VAL A 95 -19.97 22.99 5.65
CA VAL A 95 -20.09 23.34 7.06
C VAL A 95 -18.90 24.21 7.49
N PRO A 96 -19.14 25.41 8.05
CA PRO A 96 -18.10 26.23 8.67
C PRO A 96 -17.31 25.46 9.75
N ALA A 97 -16.07 25.85 9.99
CA ALA A 97 -15.19 25.12 10.92
C ALA A 97 -15.71 25.15 12.37
N ASP A 98 -16.18 26.30 12.82
CA ASP A 98 -16.75 26.49 14.15
C ASP A 98 -18.04 25.67 14.36
N GLU A 99 -18.90 25.59 13.35
CA GLU A 99 -20.10 24.74 13.39
C GLU A 99 -19.75 23.25 13.38
N TRP A 100 -18.83 22.83 12.50
CA TRP A 100 -18.39 21.44 12.44
C TRP A 100 -17.76 20.96 13.75
N LEU A 101 -16.88 21.76 14.33
CA LEU A 101 -16.12 21.39 15.53
C LEU A 101 -17.00 21.39 16.80
N LYS A 102 -18.22 21.95 16.77
CA LYS A 102 -19.21 21.76 17.86
C LYS A 102 -19.68 20.31 17.98
N LEU A 103 -19.43 19.44 17.00
CA LEU A 103 -19.64 18.00 17.16
C LEU A 103 -18.84 17.41 18.34
N MET A 104 -17.76 18.08 18.78
CA MET A 104 -17.04 17.72 20.01
C MET A 104 -17.95 17.67 21.24
N ASP A 105 -19.00 18.48 21.31
CA ASP A 105 -19.96 18.51 22.41
C ASP A 105 -20.78 17.20 22.49
N GLN A 106 -20.84 16.45 21.38
CA GLN A 106 -21.53 15.16 21.27
C GLN A 106 -20.56 13.97 21.32
N TRP A 107 -19.24 14.20 21.32
CA TRP A 107 -18.26 13.14 21.35
C TRP A 107 -18.23 12.43 22.71
N ASN A 108 -18.97 11.33 22.80
CA ASN A 108 -19.09 10.51 24.00
C ASN A 108 -19.22 9.01 23.65
N PRO A 109 -18.15 8.37 23.13
CA PRO A 109 -18.19 6.98 22.71
C PRO A 109 -18.23 6.00 23.90
N THR A 110 -19.38 5.90 24.56
CA THR A 110 -19.56 5.11 25.79
C THR A 110 -19.34 3.60 25.64
N LYS A 111 -19.37 3.05 24.42
CA LYS A 111 -19.06 1.65 24.14
C LYS A 111 -17.59 1.40 23.80
N PHE A 112 -16.78 2.46 23.69
CA PHE A 112 -15.35 2.33 23.38
C PHE A 112 -14.61 1.55 24.47
N ASP A 113 -13.91 0.52 24.01
CA ASP A 113 -13.01 -0.31 24.81
C ASP A 113 -11.82 -0.72 23.94
N ALA A 114 -10.67 -0.11 24.19
CA ALA A 114 -9.45 -0.35 23.44
C ALA A 114 -9.03 -1.83 23.44
N LYS A 115 -9.33 -2.59 24.51
CA LYS A 115 -9.00 -4.02 24.57
C LYS A 115 -9.89 -4.83 23.63
N LYS A 116 -11.17 -4.47 23.48
CA LYS A 116 -12.06 -5.11 22.50
C LYS A 116 -11.60 -4.84 21.08
N TRP A 117 -11.17 -3.61 20.80
CA TRP A 117 -10.62 -3.24 19.50
C TRP A 117 -9.33 -4.00 19.18
N ALA A 118 -8.40 -4.08 20.14
CA ALA A 118 -7.17 -4.87 20.01
C ALA A 118 -7.46 -6.36 19.79
N LYS A 119 -8.42 -6.92 20.54
CA LYS A 119 -8.86 -8.30 20.37
C LYS A 119 -9.45 -8.56 18.98
N MET A 120 -10.31 -7.66 18.48
CA MET A 120 -10.86 -7.77 17.13
C MET A 120 -9.75 -7.77 16.06
N ALA A 121 -8.77 -6.87 16.17
CA ALA A 121 -7.63 -6.81 15.26
C ALA A 121 -6.76 -8.07 15.32
N LYS A 122 -6.56 -8.62 16.53
CA LYS A 122 -5.82 -9.87 16.77
C LYS A 122 -6.54 -11.07 16.15
N GLU A 123 -7.85 -11.19 16.36
CA GLU A 123 -8.69 -12.25 15.79
C GLU A 123 -8.74 -12.19 14.26
N MET A 124 -8.72 -10.99 13.67
CA MET A 124 -8.58 -10.79 12.22
C MET A 124 -7.22 -11.25 11.67
N GLY A 125 -6.20 -11.38 12.52
CA GLY A 125 -4.84 -11.78 12.15
C GLY A 125 -3.92 -10.62 11.79
N THR A 126 -4.37 -9.37 11.91
CA THR A 126 -3.55 -8.20 11.58
C THR A 126 -2.27 -8.16 12.44
N LYS A 127 -1.19 -7.63 11.87
CA LYS A 127 0.10 -7.46 12.55
C LYS A 127 0.41 -6.02 12.92
N TYR A 128 -0.35 -5.08 12.36
CA TYR A 128 -0.28 -3.67 12.68
C TYR A 128 -1.63 -2.98 12.46
N VAL A 129 -1.82 -1.82 13.11
CA VAL A 129 -2.98 -0.96 12.92
C VAL A 129 -2.53 0.47 12.64
N LYS A 130 -3.08 1.09 11.59
CA LYS A 130 -2.91 2.51 11.26
C LYS A 130 -4.10 3.30 11.79
N ILE A 131 -3.86 4.33 12.61
CA ILE A 131 -4.92 5.07 13.32
C ILE A 131 -4.89 6.53 12.88
N THR A 132 -6.05 7.09 12.52
CA THR A 132 -6.20 8.54 12.30
C THR A 132 -5.99 9.31 13.60
N THR A 133 -4.75 9.74 13.86
CA THR A 133 -4.45 10.60 15.02
C THR A 133 -5.21 11.92 14.91
N LYS A 134 -5.18 12.50 13.70
CA LYS A 134 -5.90 13.69 13.26
C LYS A 134 -6.21 13.56 11.76
N HIS A 135 -7.47 13.74 11.38
CA HIS A 135 -7.92 13.82 9.98
C HIS A 135 -8.00 15.28 9.51
N HIS A 136 -8.42 15.52 8.27
CA HIS A 136 -8.54 16.86 7.69
C HIS A 136 -9.38 17.83 8.52
N GLU A 137 -10.34 17.34 9.29
CA GLU A 137 -11.18 18.16 10.17
C GLU A 137 -10.42 18.85 11.31
N GLY A 138 -9.21 18.38 11.64
CA GLY A 138 -8.35 18.96 12.67
C GLY A 138 -8.59 18.48 14.11
N PHE A 139 -9.60 17.63 14.34
CA PHE A 139 -9.84 17.01 15.65
C PHE A 139 -8.78 15.96 15.98
N CYS A 140 -8.13 16.10 17.14
CA CYS A 140 -7.09 15.18 17.60
C CYS A 140 -7.65 14.10 18.53
N LEU A 141 -7.37 12.82 18.22
CA LEU A 141 -7.67 11.67 19.08
C LEU A 141 -6.75 11.53 20.30
N TRP A 142 -5.79 12.45 20.45
CA TRP A 142 -4.96 12.59 21.64
C TRP A 142 -5.12 14.01 22.23
N PRO A 143 -4.83 14.20 23.54
CA PRO A 143 -5.01 15.48 24.21
C PRO A 143 -3.86 16.44 23.89
N SER A 144 -3.77 16.88 22.63
CA SER A 144 -2.71 17.79 22.18
C SER A 144 -2.72 19.10 22.95
N LYS A 145 -1.55 19.61 23.35
CA LYS A 145 -1.42 20.93 23.99
C LYS A 145 -1.50 22.10 23.01
N TYR A 146 -1.45 21.84 21.70
CA TYR A 146 -1.29 22.86 20.66
C TYR A 146 -2.60 23.33 20.02
N THR A 147 -3.71 22.67 20.34
CA THR A 147 -5.05 23.05 19.87
C THR A 147 -6.09 22.68 20.92
N LYS A 148 -7.21 23.41 20.94
CA LYS A 148 -8.37 23.06 21.77
C LYS A 148 -9.22 21.95 21.14
N TYR A 149 -9.06 21.66 19.85
CA TYR A 149 -9.89 20.70 19.12
C TYR A 149 -9.40 19.26 19.33
N THR A 150 -9.58 18.74 20.54
CA THR A 150 -9.04 17.43 20.94
C THR A 150 -10.03 16.65 21.81
N VAL A 151 -9.80 15.35 21.95
CA VAL A 151 -10.57 14.47 22.86
C VAL A 151 -10.64 14.99 24.30
N ALA A 152 -9.66 15.77 24.77
CA ALA A 152 -9.66 16.32 26.14
C ALA A 152 -10.84 17.29 26.38
N ASN A 153 -11.28 17.99 25.35
CA ASN A 153 -12.35 19.00 25.41
C ASN A 153 -13.69 18.46 24.91
N THR A 154 -13.94 17.17 25.16
CA THR A 154 -15.20 16.49 24.85
C THR A 154 -15.84 15.97 26.14
N PRO A 155 -17.12 15.59 26.15
CA PRO A 155 -17.70 14.86 27.29
C PRO A 155 -16.87 13.67 27.74
N TYR A 156 -16.26 12.94 26.78
CA TYR A 156 -15.49 11.72 27.02
C TYR A 156 -14.13 11.92 27.68
N LYS A 157 -13.43 13.02 27.36
CA LYS A 157 -12.14 13.49 27.92
C LYS A 157 -10.91 12.58 27.74
N ARG A 158 -11.09 11.27 27.61
CA ARG A 158 -10.01 10.26 27.63
C ARG A 158 -9.08 10.36 26.41
N ASP A 159 -7.81 10.01 26.64
CA ASP A 159 -6.78 9.88 25.59
C ASP A 159 -7.00 8.59 24.78
N ILE A 160 -7.91 8.66 23.80
CA ILE A 160 -8.27 7.54 22.91
C ILE A 160 -7.03 6.92 22.27
N LEU A 161 -6.15 7.76 21.70
CA LEU A 161 -4.96 7.29 21.00
C LEU A 161 -4.02 6.54 21.95
N GLY A 162 -3.78 7.06 23.15
CA GLY A 162 -2.95 6.41 24.16
C GLY A 162 -3.51 5.06 24.61
N GLU A 163 -4.83 4.97 24.82
CA GLU A 163 -5.48 3.69 25.16
C GLU A 163 -5.36 2.65 24.05
N LEU A 164 -5.54 3.06 22.78
CA LEU A 164 -5.37 2.19 21.63
C LEU A 164 -3.92 1.73 21.46
N VAL A 165 -2.95 2.65 21.56
CA VAL A 165 -1.52 2.32 21.50
C VAL A 165 -1.18 1.26 22.53
N LYS A 166 -1.61 1.43 23.78
CA LYS A 166 -1.38 0.46 24.85
C LYS A 166 -2.02 -0.89 24.53
N ALA A 167 -3.30 -0.91 24.17
CA ALA A 167 -4.04 -2.16 23.98
C ALA A 167 -3.54 -2.97 22.77
N TYR A 168 -3.20 -2.33 21.64
CA TYR A 168 -2.64 -3.03 20.49
C TYR A 168 -1.23 -3.57 20.79
N ASN A 169 -0.38 -2.78 21.45
CA ASN A 169 0.95 -3.24 21.85
C ASN A 169 0.89 -4.44 22.81
N ASP A 170 -0.06 -4.45 23.75
CA ASP A 170 -0.28 -5.57 24.68
C ASP A 170 -0.62 -6.88 23.93
N GLU A 171 -1.23 -6.78 22.75
CA GLU A 171 -1.51 -7.91 21.85
C GLU A 171 -0.35 -8.24 20.89
N GLY A 172 0.77 -7.51 20.98
CA GLY A 172 1.91 -7.65 20.07
C GLY A 172 1.63 -7.14 18.64
N ILE A 173 0.73 -6.17 18.51
CA ILE A 173 0.35 -5.53 17.25
C ILE A 173 1.03 -4.16 17.17
N ASP A 174 1.77 -3.91 16.09
CA ASP A 174 2.44 -2.63 15.88
C ASP A 174 1.43 -1.51 15.62
N VAL A 175 1.71 -0.28 16.06
CA VAL A 175 0.83 0.87 15.83
C VAL A 175 1.49 1.90 14.95
N HIS A 176 0.76 2.31 13.92
CA HIS A 176 1.16 3.30 12.92
C HIS A 176 0.22 4.51 13.02
N PHE A 177 0.74 5.71 12.82
CA PHE A 177 -0.04 6.94 12.93
C PHE A 177 -0.33 7.52 11.56
N TYR A 178 -1.61 7.56 11.18
CA TYR A 178 -2.06 8.47 10.15
C TYR A 178 -2.05 9.90 10.68
N PHE A 179 -1.56 10.84 9.89
CA PHE A 179 -1.58 12.26 10.21
C PHE A 179 -1.90 13.09 8.97
N SER A 180 -3.00 13.85 9.03
CA SER A 180 -3.31 14.85 8.00
C SER A 180 -2.53 16.14 8.22
N VAL A 181 -1.72 16.53 7.23
CA VAL A 181 -1.09 17.85 7.17
C VAL A 181 -2.12 18.93 6.84
N MET A 182 -3.05 18.66 5.92
CA MET A 182 -4.20 19.56 5.73
C MET A 182 -5.03 19.61 7.00
N ASP A 183 -5.37 20.81 7.46
CA ASP A 183 -6.10 21.00 8.72
C ASP A 183 -7.12 22.13 8.56
N TRP A 184 -8.41 21.75 8.48
CA TRP A 184 -9.53 22.67 8.32
C TRP A 184 -9.90 23.41 9.61
N SER A 185 -9.28 23.08 10.74
CA SER A 185 -9.52 23.76 12.03
C SER A 185 -8.57 24.93 12.26
N ASN A 186 -7.38 24.91 11.64
CA ASN A 186 -6.36 25.91 11.86
C ASN A 186 -6.42 27.01 10.77
N PRO A 187 -6.75 28.27 11.13
CA PRO A 187 -6.86 29.37 10.17
C PRO A 187 -5.52 29.78 9.54
N ASP A 188 -4.38 29.29 10.05
CA ASP A 188 -3.06 29.50 9.45
C ASP A 188 -2.77 28.55 8.28
N TYR A 189 -3.59 27.51 8.08
CA TYR A 189 -3.46 26.64 6.92
C TYR A 189 -3.71 27.42 5.62
N ARG A 190 -2.97 27.07 4.57
CA ARG A 190 -3.10 27.66 3.23
C ARG A 190 -3.06 26.56 2.18
N TYR A 191 -3.93 26.66 1.18
CA TYR A 191 -3.91 25.78 -0.01
C TYR A 191 -2.81 26.18 -0.99
N ASP A 192 -2.48 27.47 -1.07
CA ASP A 192 -1.38 28.00 -1.86
C ASP A 192 -0.81 29.26 -1.19
N ILE A 193 0.43 29.60 -1.54
CA ILE A 193 1.13 30.81 -1.10
C ILE A 193 1.09 31.83 -2.25
N LYS A 194 0.27 32.88 -2.10
CA LYS A 194 0.08 33.95 -3.09
C LYS A 194 0.53 35.32 -2.60
N SER A 195 0.73 35.47 -1.30
CA SER A 195 1.12 36.71 -0.64
C SER A 195 2.20 36.47 0.42
N LYS A 196 2.77 37.57 0.94
CA LYS A 196 3.71 37.50 2.07
C LYS A 196 2.98 37.05 3.34
N GLU A 197 1.73 37.47 3.51
CA GLU A 197 0.86 37.12 4.62
C GLU A 197 0.55 35.61 4.63
N ASP A 198 0.30 35.01 3.45
CA ASP A 198 0.15 33.55 3.33
C ASP A 198 1.41 32.82 3.75
N SER A 199 2.58 33.32 3.33
CA SER A 199 3.87 32.71 3.69
C SER A 199 4.12 32.74 5.20
N ILE A 200 3.83 33.87 5.86
CA ILE A 200 3.95 34.03 7.31
C ILE A 200 2.98 33.11 8.04
N ALA A 201 1.71 33.07 7.62
CA ALA A 201 0.69 32.20 8.23
C ALA A 201 1.06 30.73 8.06
N PHE A 202 1.43 30.32 6.86
CA PHE A 202 1.79 28.94 6.58
C PHE A 202 3.08 28.52 7.32
N SER A 203 4.03 29.43 7.52
CA SER A 203 5.22 29.14 8.34
C SER A 203 4.84 28.82 9.80
N ARG A 204 3.91 29.59 10.41
CA ARG A 204 3.36 29.24 11.75
C ARG A 204 2.61 27.92 11.73
N PHE A 205 1.89 27.63 10.64
CA PHE A 205 1.20 26.35 10.48
C PHE A 205 2.17 25.16 10.43
N LEU A 206 3.31 25.29 9.74
CA LEU A 206 4.34 24.26 9.70
C LEU A 206 4.98 24.05 11.09
N GLU A 207 5.24 25.12 11.85
CA GLU A 207 5.71 25.02 13.24
C GLU A 207 4.68 24.34 14.16
N PHE A 208 3.39 24.71 14.03
CA PHE A 208 2.28 24.03 14.71
C PHE A 208 2.26 22.53 14.38
N THR A 209 2.49 22.18 13.11
CA THR A 209 2.52 20.79 12.66
C THR A 209 3.71 20.04 13.25
N ASP A 210 4.92 20.61 13.21
CA ASP A 210 6.13 20.03 13.84
C ASP A 210 5.91 19.77 15.34
N ASN A 211 5.29 20.72 16.02
CA ASN A 211 4.96 20.61 17.44
C ASN A 211 4.03 19.41 17.73
N GLN A 212 2.99 19.20 16.92
CA GLN A 212 2.10 18.04 17.04
C GLN A 212 2.82 16.73 16.71
N LEU A 213 3.66 16.69 15.67
CA LEU A 213 4.42 15.50 15.29
C LEU A 213 5.43 15.09 16.39
N LYS A 214 6.15 16.06 16.96
CA LYS A 214 7.05 15.82 18.11
C LYS A 214 6.29 15.32 19.32
N GLU A 215 5.11 15.88 19.60
CA GLU A 215 4.25 15.44 20.70
C GLU A 215 3.78 14.00 20.51
N LEU A 216 3.33 13.62 19.31
CA LEU A 216 2.96 12.23 19.00
C LEU A 216 4.14 11.27 19.17
N ALA A 217 5.29 11.60 18.59
CA ALA A 217 6.51 10.79 18.64
C ALA A 217 7.01 10.56 20.07
N THR A 218 6.90 11.57 20.93
CA THR A 218 7.40 11.50 22.32
C THR A 218 6.38 10.92 23.31
N ARG A 219 5.08 11.19 23.13
CA ARG A 219 4.02 10.60 23.99
C ARG A 219 3.83 9.12 23.71
N TYR A 220 4.00 8.69 22.48
CA TYR A 220 3.73 7.31 22.03
C TYR A 220 4.97 6.72 21.34
N PRO A 221 6.09 6.54 22.08
CA PRO A 221 7.39 6.21 21.50
C PRO A 221 7.46 4.81 20.86
N THR A 222 6.44 3.98 21.05
CA THR A 222 6.34 2.66 20.41
C THR A 222 5.85 2.72 18.96
N VAL A 223 5.40 3.88 18.48
CA VAL A 223 4.94 4.08 17.10
C VAL A 223 5.98 3.57 16.10
N LYS A 224 5.53 2.86 15.06
CA LYS A 224 6.43 2.24 14.06
C LYS A 224 6.42 2.93 12.71
N ASP A 225 5.44 3.78 12.46
CA ASP A 225 5.26 4.45 11.17
C ASP A 225 4.44 5.74 11.31
N PHE A 226 4.78 6.75 10.52
CA PHE A 226 3.91 7.90 10.26
C PHE A 226 3.48 7.89 8.79
N TRP A 227 2.17 7.73 8.60
CA TRP A 227 1.51 7.78 7.31
C TRP A 227 0.88 9.15 7.11
N PHE A 228 1.50 9.99 6.30
CA PHE A 228 1.03 11.35 6.05
C PHE A 228 -0.01 11.42 4.96
N ASP A 229 -0.93 12.36 5.12
CA ASP A 229 -1.97 12.69 4.14
C ASP A 229 -2.23 14.20 4.06
N GLY A 230 -3.05 14.66 3.11
CA GLY A 230 -3.34 16.09 2.98
C GLY A 230 -2.13 16.93 2.53
N THR A 231 -1.21 16.32 1.77
CA THR A 231 0.06 16.93 1.31
C THR A 231 0.07 17.26 -0.18
N TRP A 232 -1.09 17.24 -0.83
CA TRP A 232 -1.21 17.44 -2.29
C TRP A 232 -1.23 18.91 -2.71
N ASP A 233 -1.57 19.80 -1.77
CA ASP A 233 -1.78 21.23 -2.03
C ASP A 233 -0.48 21.96 -2.41
N ALA A 234 -0.66 23.07 -3.14
CA ALA A 234 0.44 23.84 -3.70
C ALA A 234 1.35 24.42 -2.62
N SER A 235 0.80 24.79 -1.46
CA SER A 235 1.55 25.27 -0.30
C SER A 235 2.59 24.24 0.17
N VAL A 236 2.20 22.96 0.32
CA VAL A 236 3.09 21.86 0.71
C VAL A 236 4.11 21.58 -0.39
N LYS A 237 3.67 21.52 -1.66
CA LYS A 237 4.57 21.30 -2.81
C LYS A 237 5.65 22.37 -2.94
N LYS A 238 5.33 23.64 -2.65
CA LYS A 238 6.31 24.75 -2.62
C LYS A 238 7.29 24.66 -1.44
N ASN A 239 6.98 23.87 -0.42
CA ASN A 239 7.75 23.70 0.79
C ASN A 239 8.31 22.27 0.93
N GLY A 240 8.83 21.69 -0.17
CA GLY A 240 9.45 20.35 -0.15
C GLY A 240 10.54 20.18 0.91
N TRP A 241 11.26 21.26 1.24
CA TRP A 241 12.23 21.32 2.34
C TRP A 241 11.64 20.89 3.68
N TRP A 242 10.41 21.31 3.99
CA TRP A 242 9.74 20.98 5.26
C TRP A 242 9.39 19.51 5.31
N THR A 243 8.97 18.92 4.18
CA THR A 243 8.64 17.49 4.13
C THR A 243 9.88 16.61 4.37
N ALA A 244 11.07 17.04 3.92
CA ALA A 244 12.33 16.36 4.20
C ALA A 244 12.75 16.52 5.66
N HIS A 245 12.59 17.73 6.21
CA HIS A 245 12.80 18.03 7.62
C HIS A 245 11.90 17.18 8.53
N ALA A 246 10.60 17.08 8.23
CA ALA A 246 9.66 16.28 9.03
C ALA A 246 10.03 14.78 9.05
N GLU A 247 10.48 14.23 7.91
CA GLU A 247 11.01 12.86 7.84
C GLU A 247 12.24 12.69 8.74
N GLN A 248 13.22 13.59 8.65
CA GLN A 248 14.46 13.54 9.45
C GLN A 248 14.15 13.67 10.94
N MET A 249 13.37 14.68 11.32
CA MET A 249 12.95 14.94 12.69
C MET A 249 12.28 13.72 13.33
N LEU A 250 11.37 13.05 12.62
CA LEU A 250 10.70 11.86 13.17
C LEU A 250 11.63 10.66 13.28
N LYS A 251 12.54 10.47 12.31
CA LYS A 251 13.56 9.40 12.37
C LYS A 251 14.58 9.62 13.50
N GLU A 252 14.90 10.87 13.83
CA GLU A 252 15.72 11.21 14.99
C GLU A 252 15.01 10.93 16.32
N LEU A 253 13.71 11.19 16.41
CA LEU A 253 12.92 10.99 17.62
C LEU A 253 12.52 9.53 17.85
N VAL A 254 12.28 8.77 16.77
CA VAL A 254 11.79 7.39 16.81
C VAL A 254 12.70 6.50 15.96
N PRO A 255 13.71 5.86 16.57
CA PRO A 255 14.66 5.02 15.85
C PRO A 255 13.96 3.91 15.06
N GLY A 256 14.25 3.86 13.75
CA GLY A 256 13.73 2.84 12.84
C GLY A 256 12.32 3.10 12.30
N VAL A 257 11.66 4.20 12.67
CA VAL A 257 10.33 4.56 12.18
C VAL A 257 10.29 4.60 10.64
N ALA A 258 9.18 4.13 10.07
CA ALA A 258 8.91 4.23 8.65
C ALA A 258 8.10 5.50 8.35
N ILE A 259 8.32 6.10 7.18
CA ILE A 259 7.63 7.29 6.70
C ILE A 259 7.14 7.04 5.28
N ASN A 260 5.85 7.26 5.03
CA ASN A 260 5.27 7.01 3.71
C ASN A 260 5.74 8.03 2.65
N SER A 261 5.72 7.61 1.38
CA SER A 261 6.12 8.50 0.27
C SER A 261 5.17 9.68 0.06
N ARG A 262 3.92 9.58 0.53
CA ARG A 262 2.91 10.64 0.41
C ARG A 262 3.30 11.92 1.15
N LEU A 263 4.11 11.85 2.22
CA LEU A 263 4.66 13.05 2.85
C LEU A 263 5.45 13.92 1.86
N ARG A 264 6.28 13.27 1.04
CA ARG A 264 7.48 13.91 0.49
C ARG A 264 7.20 14.67 -0.80
N ALA A 265 7.75 15.88 -0.86
CA ALA A 265 7.94 16.66 -2.07
C ALA A 265 9.41 17.09 -2.21
N ASP A 266 9.92 17.14 -3.44
CA ASP A 266 11.29 17.58 -3.72
C ASP A 266 11.37 19.11 -3.94
N ASP A 267 12.56 19.60 -4.30
CA ASP A 267 12.85 21.00 -4.62
C ASP A 267 11.95 21.60 -5.73
N LYS A 268 11.31 20.75 -6.54
CA LYS A 268 10.46 21.13 -7.68
C LYS A 268 8.97 20.87 -7.41
N GLY A 269 8.62 20.42 -6.20
CA GLY A 269 7.26 20.09 -5.82
C GLY A 269 6.73 18.79 -6.44
N LYS A 270 7.60 17.94 -7.02
CA LYS A 270 7.21 16.57 -7.38
C LYS A 270 7.06 15.75 -6.11
N ARG A 271 6.04 14.89 -6.06
CA ARG A 271 5.64 14.12 -4.87
C ARG A 271 5.83 12.62 -5.08
N HIS A 272 5.97 11.90 -3.98
CA HIS A 272 6.22 10.45 -3.90
C HIS A 272 7.56 10.03 -4.50
N PHE A 273 7.77 10.30 -5.79
CA PHE A 273 9.04 10.11 -6.49
C PHE A 273 9.59 11.49 -6.85
N ASP A 274 10.89 11.68 -6.63
CA ASP A 274 11.55 12.95 -6.90
C ASP A 274 11.67 13.23 -8.41
N SER A 275 12.23 14.38 -8.76
CA SER A 275 12.39 14.78 -10.16
C SER A 275 13.30 13.86 -10.99
N ASN A 276 14.14 13.05 -10.34
CA ASN A 276 14.96 12.01 -10.98
C ASN A 276 14.23 10.65 -11.04
N GLY A 277 13.02 10.54 -10.48
CA GLY A 277 12.23 9.31 -10.47
C GLY A 277 12.58 8.34 -9.34
N ARG A 278 13.29 8.81 -8.30
CA ARG A 278 13.63 7.99 -7.13
C ARG A 278 12.56 8.11 -6.06
N LEU A 279 12.21 6.99 -5.41
CA LEU A 279 11.22 6.96 -4.33
C LEU A 279 11.72 7.79 -3.14
N MET A 280 10.90 8.73 -2.67
CA MET A 280 11.11 9.45 -1.42
C MET A 280 10.32 8.78 -0.28
N GLY A 281 10.80 8.91 0.95
CA GLY A 281 10.29 8.13 2.08
C GLY A 281 10.79 6.68 2.06
N ASP A 282 10.20 5.84 2.90
CA ASP A 282 10.65 4.46 3.10
C ASP A 282 9.86 3.43 2.29
N TYR A 283 8.64 3.77 1.90
CA TYR A 283 7.77 2.92 1.09
C TYR A 283 6.76 3.74 0.28
N GLU A 284 6.34 3.19 -0.86
CA GLU A 284 5.32 3.81 -1.72
C GLU A 284 3.91 3.61 -1.15
N SER A 285 3.07 4.65 -1.17
CA SER A 285 1.72 4.65 -0.58
C SER A 285 0.62 5.23 -1.50
N GLY A 286 0.76 5.02 -2.81
CA GLY A 286 -0.12 5.55 -3.85
C GLY A 286 -1.19 4.57 -4.34
N TYR A 287 -1.08 3.29 -3.99
CA TYR A 287 -2.08 2.25 -4.27
C TYR A 287 -3.24 2.28 -3.28
N GLU A 288 -3.98 3.38 -3.30
CA GLU A 288 -5.19 3.57 -2.49
C GLU A 288 -6.42 3.11 -3.29
N ARG A 289 -7.13 2.09 -2.78
CA ARG A 289 -8.32 1.45 -3.39
C ARG A 289 -8.10 0.83 -4.78
N ARG A 290 -6.84 0.74 -5.22
CA ARG A 290 -6.38 0.11 -6.47
C ARG A 290 -5.09 -0.66 -6.19
N LEU A 291 -4.73 -1.60 -7.06
CA LEU A 291 -3.50 -2.41 -6.95
C LEU A 291 -2.70 -2.35 -8.27
N PRO A 292 -1.39 -2.60 -8.22
CA PRO A 292 -0.58 -2.77 -9.43
C PRO A 292 -1.09 -3.92 -10.29
N ASP A 293 -0.90 -3.85 -11.61
CA ASP A 293 -1.20 -4.97 -12.51
C ASP A 293 -0.15 -6.10 -12.35
N PRO A 294 -0.54 -7.36 -12.05
CA PRO A 294 0.38 -8.48 -11.82
C PRO A 294 1.33 -8.83 -12.97
N VAL A 295 1.08 -8.30 -14.18
CA VAL A 295 1.90 -8.56 -15.37
C VAL A 295 2.66 -7.31 -15.78
N LYS A 296 2.01 -6.14 -15.74
CA LYS A 296 2.56 -4.89 -16.31
C LYS A 296 3.35 -4.05 -15.30
N ASP A 297 3.02 -4.15 -14.01
CA ASP A 297 3.55 -3.25 -12.99
C ASP A 297 4.60 -3.93 -12.08
N LEU A 298 5.32 -4.95 -12.58
CA LEU A 298 6.38 -5.62 -11.83
C LEU A 298 7.47 -4.67 -11.29
N LYS A 299 7.58 -3.45 -11.81
CA LYS A 299 8.46 -2.41 -11.27
C LYS A 299 8.25 -2.17 -9.76
N VAL A 300 7.05 -2.39 -9.22
CA VAL A 300 6.77 -2.16 -7.80
C VAL A 300 7.55 -3.11 -6.89
N THR A 301 8.04 -4.25 -7.41
CA THR A 301 8.82 -5.19 -6.62
C THR A 301 10.21 -4.65 -6.25
N GLN A 302 10.65 -3.53 -6.84
CA GLN A 302 11.95 -2.90 -6.59
C GLN A 302 11.99 -2.04 -5.33
N TRP A 303 10.82 -1.71 -4.75
CA TRP A 303 10.73 -0.91 -3.52
C TRP A 303 9.69 -1.51 -2.58
N ASP A 304 9.75 -1.13 -1.30
CA ASP A 304 8.66 -1.45 -0.38
C ASP A 304 7.45 -0.56 -0.71
N TRP A 305 6.24 -1.11 -0.61
CA TRP A 305 5.01 -0.39 -0.86
C TRP A 305 3.85 -0.93 -0.03
N GLU A 306 2.86 -0.09 0.24
CA GLU A 306 1.68 -0.43 1.03
C GLU A 306 0.43 0.11 0.34
N ALA A 307 -0.51 -0.78 0.05
CA ALA A 307 -1.86 -0.42 -0.37
C ALA A 307 -2.79 -0.27 0.84
N CYS A 308 -3.73 0.66 0.72
CA CYS A 308 -4.83 0.83 1.66
C CYS A 308 -6.15 0.68 0.90
N MET A 309 -7.13 0.00 1.49
CA MET A 309 -8.43 -0.22 0.87
C MET A 309 -9.61 0.02 1.80
N THR A 310 -10.71 0.47 1.24
CA THR A 310 -12.02 0.55 1.88
C THR A 310 -12.81 -0.74 1.64
N ILE A 311 -13.71 -1.08 2.56
CA ILE A 311 -14.67 -2.17 2.37
C ILE A 311 -15.73 -1.75 1.31
N PRO A 312 -16.50 -0.65 1.51
CA PRO A 312 -17.23 0.00 0.41
C PRO A 312 -16.30 0.57 -0.67
N GLU A 313 -16.87 1.11 -1.74
CA GLU A 313 -16.09 1.66 -2.84
C GLU A 313 -15.19 2.85 -2.46
N ASN A 314 -15.69 3.76 -1.61
CA ASN A 314 -14.95 4.96 -1.19
C ASN A 314 -15.46 5.57 0.12
N GLN A 315 -15.61 4.75 1.17
CA GLN A 315 -15.96 5.22 2.52
C GLN A 315 -14.85 4.82 3.50
N TRP A 316 -14.20 5.80 4.11
CA TRP A 316 -13.16 5.58 5.11
C TRP A 316 -13.72 5.76 6.52
N GLY A 317 -14.27 6.95 6.80
CA GLY A 317 -15.02 7.21 8.01
C GLY A 317 -16.37 6.49 8.01
N TYR A 318 -17.00 6.41 9.19
CA TYR A 318 -18.33 5.81 9.32
C TYR A 318 -19.36 6.53 8.44
N HIS A 319 -19.97 5.79 7.52
CA HIS A 319 -21.14 6.21 6.74
C HIS A 319 -22.32 5.32 7.12
N LYS A 320 -23.45 5.91 7.51
CA LYS A 320 -24.61 5.17 8.03
C LYS A 320 -25.24 4.25 6.99
N ASP A 321 -25.16 4.62 5.71
CA ASP A 321 -25.75 3.89 4.60
C ASP A 321 -24.68 3.33 3.65
N TRP A 322 -24.44 2.02 3.71
CA TRP A 322 -23.51 1.34 2.79
C TRP A 322 -24.19 0.81 1.51
N SER A 323 -25.50 0.97 1.36
CA SER A 323 -26.22 0.58 0.14
C SER A 323 -25.92 1.49 -1.06
N LEU A 324 -25.36 2.67 -0.81
CA LEU A 324 -25.06 3.68 -1.84
C LEU A 324 -23.92 3.28 -2.79
N SER A 325 -23.15 2.25 -2.48
CA SER A 325 -22.04 1.78 -3.32
C SER A 325 -21.82 0.29 -3.14
N TYR A 326 -20.98 -0.29 -4.01
CA TYR A 326 -20.60 -1.69 -3.86
C TYR A 326 -19.82 -1.94 -2.56
N VAL A 327 -20.20 -3.00 -1.83
CA VAL A 327 -19.53 -3.45 -0.61
C VAL A 327 -18.82 -4.77 -0.91
N LYS A 328 -17.49 -4.77 -0.76
CA LYS A 328 -16.67 -5.96 -1.04
C LYS A 328 -17.00 -7.08 -0.05
N THR A 329 -17.06 -8.29 -0.57
CA THR A 329 -17.16 -9.54 0.20
C THR A 329 -15.82 -9.90 0.85
N PRO A 330 -15.80 -10.79 1.86
CA PRO A 330 -14.55 -11.23 2.47
C PRO A 330 -13.54 -11.84 1.49
N ILE A 331 -14.00 -12.62 0.49
CA ILE A 331 -13.10 -13.24 -0.50
C ILE A 331 -12.44 -12.18 -1.38
N GLU A 332 -13.17 -11.15 -1.78
CA GLU A 332 -12.61 -10.05 -2.56
C GLU A 332 -11.58 -9.22 -1.80
N VAL A 333 -11.70 -9.15 -0.46
CA VAL A 333 -10.70 -8.53 0.40
C VAL A 333 -9.48 -9.44 0.54
N ILE A 334 -9.68 -10.75 0.75
CA ILE A 334 -8.60 -11.74 0.83
C ILE A 334 -7.80 -11.80 -0.48
N ASP A 335 -8.47 -11.76 -1.64
CA ASP A 335 -7.84 -11.67 -2.96
C ASP A 335 -6.88 -10.47 -3.03
N ARG A 336 -7.34 -9.28 -2.62
CA ARG A 336 -6.53 -8.06 -2.62
C ARG A 336 -5.36 -8.13 -1.63
N ILE A 337 -5.53 -8.77 -0.47
CA ILE A 337 -4.44 -9.01 0.49
C ILE A 337 -3.34 -9.87 -0.15
N VAL A 338 -3.71 -11.01 -0.73
CA VAL A 338 -2.76 -11.95 -1.33
C VAL A 338 -2.12 -11.34 -2.58
N HIS A 339 -2.88 -10.61 -3.38
CA HIS A 339 -2.37 -9.88 -4.55
C HIS A 339 -1.24 -8.93 -4.12
N ALA A 340 -1.46 -8.07 -3.12
CA ALA A 340 -0.41 -7.15 -2.67
C ALA A 340 0.88 -7.88 -2.28
N VAL A 341 0.76 -8.94 -1.46
CA VAL A 341 1.91 -9.74 -1.00
C VAL A 341 2.61 -10.44 -2.16
N SER A 342 1.84 -10.95 -3.14
CA SER A 342 2.37 -11.59 -4.34
C SER A 342 3.24 -10.66 -5.19
N MET A 343 3.10 -9.34 -5.00
CA MET A 343 3.89 -8.31 -5.65
C MET A 343 4.79 -7.54 -4.67
N GLY A 344 5.06 -8.13 -3.50
CA GLY A 344 5.99 -7.60 -2.49
C GLY A 344 5.46 -6.43 -1.65
N GLY A 345 4.16 -6.15 -1.72
CA GLY A 345 3.51 -5.07 -0.98
C GLY A 345 2.79 -5.52 0.29
N ASN A 346 2.47 -4.54 1.11
CA ASN A 346 1.58 -4.67 2.26
C ASN A 346 0.14 -4.29 1.86
N MET A 347 -0.85 -4.81 2.61
CA MET A 347 -2.26 -4.45 2.47
C MET A 347 -2.86 -4.04 3.81
N VAL A 348 -3.60 -2.93 3.81
CA VAL A 348 -4.31 -2.39 4.96
C VAL A 348 -5.80 -2.31 4.67
N VAL A 349 -6.62 -2.98 5.48
CA VAL A 349 -8.09 -2.95 5.34
C VAL A 349 -8.68 -1.92 6.30
N ASN A 350 -9.43 -0.96 5.78
CA ASN A 350 -10.03 0.11 6.58
C ASN A 350 -11.33 -0.29 7.30
N PHE A 351 -11.48 0.25 8.50
CA PHE A 351 -12.66 0.25 9.34
C PHE A 351 -13.01 1.70 9.74
N GLY A 352 -14.29 2.03 9.71
CA GLY A 352 -14.85 3.31 10.16
C GLY A 352 -15.75 3.10 11.37
N PRO A 353 -15.20 3.11 12.61
CA PRO A 353 -15.96 2.83 13.82
C PRO A 353 -17.14 3.79 14.02
N GLN A 354 -18.19 3.29 14.66
CA GLN A 354 -19.38 4.07 14.98
C GLN A 354 -19.07 5.18 16.00
N ALA A 355 -19.90 6.22 16.05
CA ALA A 355 -19.73 7.33 17.00
C ALA A 355 -19.78 6.88 18.48
N ASP A 356 -20.44 5.76 18.77
CA ASP A 356 -20.55 5.22 20.13
C ASP A 356 -19.31 4.43 20.58
N GLY A 357 -18.34 4.18 19.69
CA GLY A 357 -17.12 3.44 19.97
C GLY A 357 -17.16 1.94 19.69
N ASP A 358 -18.22 1.43 19.07
CA ASP A 358 -18.30 0.05 18.59
C ASP A 358 -18.11 -0.03 17.05
N PHE A 359 -17.92 -1.24 16.53
CA PHE A 359 -17.87 -1.52 15.09
C PHE A 359 -19.22 -2.03 14.59
N ARG A 360 -19.56 -1.68 13.35
CA ARG A 360 -20.80 -2.13 12.71
C ARG A 360 -20.78 -3.64 12.40
N PRO A 361 -21.94 -4.30 12.25
CA PRO A 361 -22.00 -5.75 12.02
C PRO A 361 -21.18 -6.24 10.83
N GLU A 362 -21.18 -5.49 9.73
CA GLU A 362 -20.49 -5.83 8.48
C GLU A 362 -18.98 -5.85 8.66
N GLU A 363 -18.44 -4.91 9.45
CA GLU A 363 -17.03 -4.84 9.81
C GLU A 363 -16.60 -5.99 10.72
N LYS A 364 -17.41 -6.32 11.74
CA LYS A 364 -17.18 -7.47 12.61
C LYS A 364 -17.17 -8.79 11.83
N ALA A 365 -18.11 -8.95 10.90
CA ALA A 365 -18.20 -10.12 10.03
C ALA A 365 -16.98 -10.21 9.08
N MET A 366 -16.57 -9.08 8.50
CA MET A 366 -15.38 -9.00 7.64
C MET A 366 -14.11 -9.41 8.40
N ALA A 367 -13.85 -8.81 9.56
CA ALA A 367 -12.70 -9.12 10.40
C ALA A 367 -12.67 -10.60 10.80
N THR A 368 -13.82 -11.15 11.21
CA THR A 368 -13.95 -12.58 11.58
C THR A 368 -13.65 -13.50 10.40
N ALA A 369 -14.18 -13.20 9.20
CA ALA A 369 -13.99 -14.02 8.01
C ALA A 369 -12.53 -14.01 7.55
N ILE A 370 -11.89 -12.84 7.51
CA ILE A 370 -10.47 -12.70 7.22
C ILE A 370 -9.65 -13.50 8.25
N GLY A 371 -9.94 -13.32 9.54
CA GLY A 371 -9.25 -14.04 10.62
C GLY A 371 -9.29 -15.57 10.47
N LYS A 372 -10.46 -16.12 10.14
CA LYS A 372 -10.61 -17.57 9.89
C LYS A 372 -9.72 -18.05 8.74
N TRP A 373 -9.68 -17.30 7.63
CA TRP A 373 -8.85 -17.66 6.47
C TRP A 373 -7.36 -17.48 6.78
N MET A 374 -6.97 -16.38 7.41
CA MET A 374 -5.59 -16.08 7.79
C MET A 374 -5.03 -17.09 8.81
N ASN A 375 -5.84 -17.59 9.74
CA ASN A 375 -5.42 -18.65 10.66
C ASN A 375 -5.08 -19.95 9.93
N ARG A 376 -5.76 -20.24 8.81
CA ARG A 376 -5.58 -21.46 8.01
C ARG A 376 -4.45 -21.32 6.98
N TYR A 377 -4.33 -20.16 6.34
CA TYR A 377 -3.47 -19.96 5.16
C TYR A 377 -2.43 -18.85 5.32
N GLY A 378 -2.33 -18.22 6.49
CA GLY A 378 -1.46 -17.07 6.73
C GLY A 378 0.04 -17.34 6.54
N LYS A 379 0.47 -18.60 6.48
CA LYS A 379 1.86 -18.97 6.12
C LYS A 379 2.23 -18.53 4.70
N ALA A 380 1.27 -18.40 3.79
CA ALA A 380 1.46 -17.88 2.44
C ALA A 380 1.37 -16.35 2.36
N VAL A 381 1.16 -15.66 3.49
CA VAL A 381 1.00 -14.20 3.56
C VAL A 381 2.09 -13.59 4.43
N TYR A 382 2.15 -13.93 5.72
CA TYR A 382 3.11 -13.32 6.64
C TYR A 382 4.54 -13.66 6.25
N ALA A 383 5.43 -12.67 6.29
CA ALA A 383 6.83 -12.78 5.88
C ALA A 383 7.06 -13.37 4.46
N CYS A 384 6.03 -13.37 3.61
CA CYS A 384 6.15 -13.76 2.21
C CYS A 384 6.44 -12.55 1.31
N ASP A 385 6.91 -12.79 0.09
CA ASP A 385 7.21 -11.76 -0.91
C ASP A 385 6.92 -12.25 -2.35
N TYR A 386 7.27 -11.45 -3.35
CA TYR A 386 7.20 -11.78 -4.77
C TYR A 386 7.98 -13.05 -5.12
N ALA A 387 7.33 -13.98 -5.83
CA ALA A 387 7.92 -15.27 -6.14
C ALA A 387 8.84 -15.30 -7.37
N GLY A 388 8.72 -14.32 -8.28
CA GLY A 388 9.47 -14.34 -9.54
C GLY A 388 8.93 -15.31 -10.60
N PHE A 389 7.68 -15.75 -10.47
CA PHE A 389 7.00 -16.65 -11.41
C PHE A 389 6.05 -15.88 -12.34
N GLU A 390 5.81 -16.43 -13.54
CA GLU A 390 4.81 -15.89 -14.47
C GLU A 390 3.39 -16.05 -13.87
N LYS A 391 2.62 -14.96 -13.84
CA LYS A 391 1.23 -14.96 -13.35
C LYS A 391 0.38 -15.99 -14.12
N GLN A 392 -0.48 -16.71 -13.39
CA GLN A 392 -1.42 -17.70 -13.94
C GLN A 392 -2.85 -17.38 -13.51
N ASP A 393 -3.84 -17.83 -14.27
CA ASP A 393 -5.25 -17.41 -14.08
C ASP A 393 -5.91 -17.94 -12.81
N TRP A 394 -5.40 -19.06 -12.26
CA TRP A 394 -5.96 -19.67 -11.06
C TRP A 394 -5.77 -18.82 -9.80
N GLY A 395 -4.82 -17.88 -9.78
CA GLY A 395 -4.54 -17.05 -8.60
C GLY A 395 -3.12 -16.49 -8.57
N TYR A 396 -2.47 -16.57 -7.40
CA TYR A 396 -1.24 -15.84 -7.11
C TYR A 396 -0.15 -16.74 -6.55
N TYR A 397 1.11 -16.35 -6.78
CA TYR A 397 2.27 -16.94 -6.11
C TYR A 397 2.80 -16.02 -5.02
N THR A 398 3.18 -16.60 -3.89
CA THR A 398 3.99 -15.91 -2.88
C THR A 398 5.21 -16.76 -2.53
N ARG A 399 6.27 -16.13 -2.02
CA ARG A 399 7.50 -16.81 -1.65
C ARG A 399 7.85 -16.59 -0.20
N GLY A 400 8.06 -17.68 0.54
CA GLY A 400 8.51 -17.68 1.93
C GLY A 400 10.01 -17.38 2.06
N LYS A 401 10.44 -17.12 3.29
CA LYS A 401 11.85 -16.80 3.62
C LYS A 401 12.83 -17.93 3.31
N ASN A 402 12.37 -19.18 3.23
CA ASN A 402 13.20 -20.36 3.01
C ASN A 402 12.93 -21.00 1.64
N ASP A 403 12.63 -20.16 0.64
CA ASP A 403 12.38 -20.54 -0.75
C ASP A 403 11.11 -21.39 -0.96
N GLU A 404 10.20 -21.44 0.01
CA GLU A 404 8.87 -21.99 -0.21
C GLU A 404 8.14 -21.16 -1.27
N VAL A 405 7.53 -21.81 -2.25
CA VAL A 405 6.63 -21.14 -3.21
C VAL A 405 5.21 -21.59 -2.92
N TYR A 406 4.31 -20.67 -2.64
CA TYR A 406 2.92 -20.97 -2.37
C TYR A 406 2.07 -20.60 -3.59
N MET A 407 1.19 -21.50 -3.98
CA MET A 407 0.11 -21.24 -4.94
C MET A 407 -1.15 -20.93 -4.15
N VAL A 408 -1.63 -19.70 -4.20
CA VAL A 408 -2.91 -19.30 -3.60
C VAL A 408 -3.98 -19.27 -4.68
N VAL A 409 -4.87 -20.26 -4.66
CA VAL A 409 -5.87 -20.52 -5.70
C VAL A 409 -7.18 -19.85 -5.34
N PHE A 410 -7.63 -18.94 -6.21
CA PHE A 410 -8.93 -18.26 -6.14
C PHE A 410 -9.89 -18.77 -7.22
N ASN A 411 -9.38 -19.06 -8.41
CA ASN A 411 -10.17 -19.48 -9.56
C ASN A 411 -9.91 -20.97 -9.83
N GLN A 412 -10.84 -21.82 -9.40
CA GLN A 412 -10.75 -23.27 -9.59
C GLN A 412 -10.93 -23.63 -11.08
N PRO A 413 -9.94 -24.25 -11.73
CA PRO A 413 -10.08 -24.61 -13.15
C PRO A 413 -10.93 -25.85 -13.33
N TYR A 414 -11.87 -25.83 -14.29
CA TYR A 414 -12.64 -27.02 -14.71
C TYR A 414 -11.75 -28.15 -15.27
N SER A 415 -10.55 -27.83 -15.74
CA SER A 415 -9.58 -28.81 -16.21
C SER A 415 -8.97 -29.65 -15.08
N GLU A 416 -9.22 -29.29 -13.81
CA GLU A 416 -8.61 -29.89 -12.61
C GLU A 416 -7.07 -29.80 -12.59
N ARG A 417 -6.51 -28.90 -13.42
CA ARG A 417 -5.07 -28.73 -13.63
C ARG A 417 -4.69 -27.26 -13.46
N LEU A 418 -3.84 -26.99 -12.49
CA LEU A 418 -3.24 -25.70 -12.22
C LEU A 418 -1.91 -25.62 -12.97
N ILE A 419 -1.87 -24.79 -14.01
CA ILE A 419 -0.65 -24.59 -14.81
C ILE A 419 0.38 -23.86 -13.96
N VAL A 420 1.63 -24.34 -13.97
CA VAL A 420 2.78 -23.71 -13.31
C VAL A 420 3.93 -23.62 -14.31
N LYS A 421 4.23 -22.39 -14.75
CA LYS A 421 5.41 -22.09 -15.57
C LYS A 421 6.56 -21.65 -14.69
N THR A 422 7.65 -22.41 -14.70
CA THR A 422 8.82 -22.11 -13.87
C THR A 422 9.78 -21.17 -14.58
N PRO A 423 10.48 -20.29 -13.84
CA PRO A 423 11.63 -19.57 -14.38
C PRO A 423 12.72 -20.52 -14.86
N LYS A 424 13.56 -20.05 -15.79
CA LYS A 424 14.67 -20.84 -16.31
C LYS A 424 15.55 -21.38 -15.17
N GLY A 425 15.77 -22.69 -15.16
CA GLY A 425 16.62 -23.35 -14.16
C GLY A 425 15.91 -23.69 -12.85
N ILE A 426 14.60 -23.45 -12.73
CA ILE A 426 13.78 -23.87 -11.59
C ILE A 426 12.93 -25.08 -11.96
N THR A 427 12.91 -26.08 -11.08
CA THR A 427 12.09 -27.30 -11.21
C THR A 427 11.18 -27.47 -9.99
N VAL A 428 10.00 -28.05 -10.18
CA VAL A 428 9.07 -28.40 -9.10
C VAL A 428 9.32 -29.84 -8.67
N GLU A 429 9.75 -30.06 -7.43
CA GLU A 429 10.02 -31.40 -6.88
C GLU A 429 8.80 -32.03 -6.21
N LYS A 430 7.97 -31.20 -5.56
CA LYS A 430 6.82 -31.65 -4.78
C LYS A 430 5.77 -30.55 -4.69
N ALA A 431 4.50 -30.93 -4.69
CA ALA A 431 3.39 -30.07 -4.32
C ALA A 431 2.64 -30.68 -3.13
N THR A 432 2.18 -29.85 -2.20
CA THR A 432 1.51 -30.32 -0.97
C THR A 432 0.39 -29.37 -0.57
N LEU A 433 -0.80 -29.88 -0.30
CA LEU A 433 -1.91 -29.07 0.21
C LEU A 433 -1.57 -28.57 1.61
N LEU A 434 -1.57 -27.25 1.82
CA LEU A 434 -1.02 -26.63 3.03
C LEU A 434 -1.72 -27.09 4.32
N THR A 435 -3.03 -27.35 4.26
CA THR A 435 -3.86 -27.63 5.43
C THR A 435 -3.78 -29.06 5.92
N THR A 436 -3.64 -30.02 5.02
CA THR A 436 -3.67 -31.46 5.35
C THR A 436 -2.31 -32.13 5.22
N GLY A 437 -1.37 -31.52 4.51
CA GLY A 437 -0.12 -32.17 4.12
C GLY A 437 -0.30 -33.22 3.02
N GLU A 438 -1.47 -33.29 2.39
CA GLU A 438 -1.73 -34.20 1.26
C GLU A 438 -0.77 -33.91 0.10
N ASP A 439 -0.15 -34.97 -0.44
CA ASP A 439 0.68 -34.88 -1.63
C ASP A 439 -0.19 -34.62 -2.87
N ILE A 440 0.22 -33.63 -3.66
CA ILE A 440 -0.49 -33.22 -4.88
C ILE A 440 0.33 -33.64 -6.08
N THR A 441 -0.30 -34.37 -7.01
CA THR A 441 0.34 -34.86 -8.23
C THR A 441 0.83 -33.70 -9.10
N VAL A 442 2.10 -33.73 -9.46
CA VAL A 442 2.77 -32.80 -10.37
C VAL A 442 3.16 -33.55 -11.64
N VAL A 443 2.72 -33.07 -12.80
CA VAL A 443 3.02 -33.66 -14.10
C VAL A 443 3.72 -32.63 -14.96
N GLU A 444 4.95 -32.91 -15.40
CA GLU A 444 5.63 -32.06 -16.39
C GLU A 444 4.91 -32.18 -17.74
N THR A 445 4.51 -31.04 -18.32
CA THR A 445 3.79 -30.99 -19.60
C THR A 445 4.73 -30.62 -20.74
N THR A 446 5.65 -29.70 -20.48
CA THR A 446 6.70 -29.29 -21.40
C THR A 446 7.88 -28.72 -20.60
N ARG A 447 8.96 -28.36 -21.30
CA ARG A 447 10.12 -27.73 -20.67
C ARG A 447 9.69 -26.47 -19.91
N ASN A 448 9.97 -26.44 -18.60
CA ASN A 448 9.61 -25.36 -17.66
C ASN A 448 8.10 -25.19 -17.41
N GLU A 449 7.28 -26.20 -17.67
CA GLU A 449 5.84 -26.13 -17.38
C GLU A 449 5.33 -27.43 -16.77
N TYR A 450 4.46 -27.27 -15.78
CA TYR A 450 3.85 -28.37 -15.04
C TYR A 450 2.33 -28.17 -14.92
N ASN A 451 1.61 -29.27 -14.92
CA ASN A 451 0.26 -29.34 -14.36
C ASN A 451 0.35 -29.83 -12.91
N VAL A 452 0.00 -28.96 -11.97
CA VAL A 452 -0.24 -29.32 -10.58
C VAL A 452 -1.72 -29.65 -10.45
N SER A 453 -2.05 -30.85 -9.97
CA SER A 453 -3.46 -31.27 -9.84
C SER A 453 -4.18 -30.44 -8.77
N VAL A 454 -5.49 -30.25 -8.92
CA VAL A 454 -6.32 -29.75 -7.80
C VAL A 454 -6.42 -30.84 -6.70
N PRO A 455 -6.74 -30.48 -5.44
CA PRO A 455 -6.97 -31.46 -4.39
C PRO A 455 -8.12 -32.41 -4.74
N LYS A 456 -8.03 -33.68 -4.29
CA LYS A 456 -9.07 -34.70 -4.56
C LYS A 456 -10.46 -34.29 -4.12
N LYS A 457 -10.54 -33.51 -3.05
CA LYS A 457 -11.77 -32.88 -2.57
C LYS A 457 -11.64 -31.37 -2.74
N ASN A 458 -12.59 -30.77 -3.47
CA ASN A 458 -12.63 -29.32 -3.61
C ASN A 458 -12.69 -28.65 -2.22
N PRO A 459 -11.73 -27.75 -1.88
CA PRO A 459 -11.70 -27.09 -0.57
C PRO A 459 -12.92 -26.22 -0.26
N GLY A 460 -13.67 -25.77 -1.28
CA GLY A 460 -14.88 -24.95 -1.10
C GLY A 460 -14.62 -23.47 -0.75
N GLU A 461 -13.36 -23.03 -0.79
CA GLU A 461 -12.89 -21.67 -0.51
C GLU A 461 -11.53 -21.47 -1.21
N PRO A 462 -11.00 -20.22 -1.32
CA PRO A 462 -9.63 -20.01 -1.76
C PRO A 462 -8.64 -20.77 -0.86
N TYR A 463 -7.69 -21.47 -1.47
CA TYR A 463 -6.83 -22.44 -0.76
C TYR A 463 -5.37 -22.34 -1.20
N VAL A 464 -4.48 -23.04 -0.47
CA VAL A 464 -3.03 -22.96 -0.71
C VAL A 464 -2.39 -24.33 -0.96
N ILE A 465 -1.63 -24.43 -2.04
CA ILE A 465 -0.68 -25.53 -2.29
C ILE A 465 0.74 -24.99 -2.11
N GLN A 466 1.54 -25.65 -1.28
CA GLN A 466 2.98 -25.35 -1.14
C GLN A 466 3.78 -26.18 -2.16
N LEU A 467 4.65 -25.52 -2.90
CA LEU A 467 5.61 -26.12 -3.81
C LEU A 467 7.00 -26.18 -3.16
N LYS A 468 7.65 -27.34 -3.29
CA LYS A 468 9.09 -27.47 -3.07
C LYS A 468 9.78 -27.33 -4.43
N VAL A 469 10.59 -26.30 -4.57
CA VAL A 469 11.32 -26.00 -5.82
C VAL A 469 12.82 -26.22 -5.65
N ARG A 470 13.49 -26.55 -6.76
CA ARG A 470 14.95 -26.67 -6.82
C ARG A 470 15.51 -25.81 -7.95
N ALA A 471 16.53 -25.02 -7.63
CA ALA A 471 17.30 -24.26 -8.61
C ALA A 471 18.51 -25.07 -9.11
N ALA A 472 18.77 -25.03 -10.41
CA ALA A 472 19.99 -25.58 -10.99
C ALA A 472 21.23 -24.78 -10.54
N LYS A 473 22.38 -25.46 -10.41
CA LYS A 473 23.65 -24.82 -10.04
C LYS A 473 23.98 -23.69 -11.04
N GLY A 474 24.27 -22.49 -10.53
CA GLY A 474 24.67 -21.32 -11.34
C GLY A 474 23.54 -20.41 -11.83
N THR A 475 22.28 -20.66 -11.46
CA THR A 475 21.14 -19.82 -11.85
C THR A 475 21.16 -18.48 -11.10
N LYS A 476 21.29 -17.35 -11.80
CA LYS A 476 20.94 -16.03 -11.23
C LYS A 476 19.43 -16.00 -11.00
N SER A 477 19.03 -15.91 -9.74
CA SER A 477 17.62 -15.89 -9.34
C SER A 477 17.07 -14.48 -9.53
N ILE A 478 16.06 -14.29 -10.40
CA ILE A 478 15.34 -13.01 -10.60
C ILE A 478 14.82 -12.45 -9.27
N TYR A 479 14.53 -13.32 -8.30
CA TYR A 479 14.17 -12.92 -6.93
C TYR A 479 15.30 -12.19 -6.18
N ARG A 480 16.57 -12.54 -6.40
CA ARG A 480 17.68 -11.83 -5.75
C ARG A 480 17.76 -10.39 -6.24
N ASP A 481 17.49 -10.16 -7.52
CA ASP A 481 17.43 -8.83 -8.12
C ASP A 481 16.20 -8.01 -7.67
N ALA A 482 15.18 -8.64 -7.06
CA ALA A 482 14.03 -7.94 -6.45
C ALA A 482 14.23 -7.64 -4.94
N LEU A 483 15.21 -8.28 -4.30
CA LEU A 483 15.56 -8.06 -2.90
C LEU A 483 16.64 -7.00 -2.71
N THR A 484 17.53 -6.85 -3.70
CA THR A 484 18.60 -5.84 -3.78
C THR A 484 18.18 -4.70 -4.68
#